data_AF-A0A537FDD9-F1
#
_entry.id   AF-A0A537FDD9-F1
#
_cell.length_a   1.000
_cell.length_b   1.000
_cell.length_c   1.000
_cell.angle_alpha   90.00
_cell.angle_beta   90.00
_cell.angle_gamma   90.00
#
_symmetry.space_group_name_H-M   'P 1'
#
loop_
_entity.id
_entity.type
_entity.pdbx_description
1 polymer ?
#
loop_
_entity_poly.entity_id
_entity_poly.type
_entity_poly.pdbx_seq_one_letter_code
_entity_poly.pdbx_strand_id
1 'polypeptide(L)'
;MGWDSSTYAYLARLVIQNGPLAMISTWNYPHLSVLTLAGAGLLIGNLDLAERILPVLYGGTVVIATFRLVRLTAGNVHVAGISSILTVVSLNFVRLLADLNRNLLALALIVLYVPFFVKWKTGINPTRAVVSLAWLSLVAYTQVESYVLFSLTIIILLMRSMQLRSFLTWTLLLAGPFLLELPLFVNFVLDYGQTASLTPKTATTLNGFAAFAFLGGFLIPAVAVGVAISLKQYVKRGNLFFGFWGIWSSVALASVLLPLSGILAFPPERALYLVPVGALSALAVETISVSLLGVMARYRSG
;
A
#
# COMPACT_ATOMS: atom_id res chain seq x y z
N MET A 1 -20.63 10.26 -0.57
CA MET A 1 -20.03 9.64 0.63
C MET A 1 -19.94 8.17 0.37
N GLY A 2 -18.76 7.60 0.55
CA GLY A 2 -18.56 6.17 0.36
C GLY A 2 -19.13 5.33 1.51
N TRP A 3 -19.13 4.00 1.35
CA TRP A 3 -19.74 3.06 2.28
C TRP A 3 -19.02 2.99 3.64
N ASP A 4 -17.69 3.15 3.65
CA ASP A 4 -16.87 3.04 4.87
C ASP A 4 -16.63 4.40 5.55
N SER A 5 -16.77 5.50 4.81
CA SER A 5 -16.46 6.87 5.29
C SER A 5 -17.36 7.31 6.45
N SER A 6 -18.67 7.07 6.35
CA SER A 6 -19.64 7.43 7.40
C SER A 6 -19.40 6.63 8.70
N THR A 7 -18.97 5.38 8.59
CA THR A 7 -18.58 4.56 9.74
C THR A 7 -17.35 5.15 10.42
N TYR A 8 -16.32 5.58 9.69
CA TYR A 8 -15.14 6.19 10.30
C TYR A 8 -15.44 7.53 10.97
N ALA A 9 -16.32 8.35 10.37
CA ALA A 9 -16.77 9.59 10.98
C ALA A 9 -17.52 9.31 12.30
N TYR A 10 -18.40 8.31 12.33
CA TYR A 10 -19.08 7.89 13.55
C TYR A 10 -18.10 7.41 14.62
N LEU A 11 -17.15 6.54 14.26
CA LEU A 11 -16.12 6.05 15.20
C LEU A 11 -15.25 7.20 15.72
N ALA A 12 -14.96 8.21 14.91
CA ALA A 12 -14.21 9.40 15.34
C ALA A 12 -15.01 10.23 16.36
N ARG A 13 -16.34 10.33 16.22
CA ARG A 13 -17.20 10.97 17.24
C ARG A 13 -17.15 10.21 18.57
N LEU A 14 -17.17 8.87 18.53
CA LEU A 14 -17.02 8.05 19.74
C LEU A 14 -15.67 8.26 20.42
N VAL A 15 -14.57 8.43 19.66
CA VAL A 15 -13.25 8.75 20.21
C VAL A 15 -13.27 10.10 20.91
N ILE A 16 -13.91 11.10 20.32
CA ILE A 16 -14.03 12.44 20.93
C ILE A 16 -14.83 12.38 22.23
N GLN A 17 -15.89 11.56 22.28
CA GLN A 17 -16.78 11.46 23.44
C GLN A 17 -16.18 10.64 24.58
N ASN A 18 -15.60 9.47 24.26
CA ASN A 18 -15.20 8.47 25.25
C ASN A 18 -13.68 8.44 25.51
N GLY A 19 -12.90 9.15 24.69
CA GLY A 19 -11.45 9.18 24.75
C GLY A 19 -10.78 8.05 23.95
N PRO A 20 -9.55 8.27 23.45
CA PRO A 20 -8.87 7.34 22.55
C PRO A 20 -8.53 6.00 23.21
N LEU A 21 -8.03 5.99 24.44
CA LEU A 21 -7.62 4.74 25.12
C LEU A 21 -8.80 3.80 25.35
N ALA A 22 -9.96 4.34 25.75
CA ALA A 22 -11.17 3.56 25.94
C ALA A 22 -11.64 2.92 24.62
N MET A 23 -11.60 3.69 23.52
CA MET A 23 -12.00 3.18 22.22
C MET A 23 -11.03 2.13 21.67
N ILE A 24 -9.71 2.33 21.82
CA ILE A 24 -8.69 1.33 21.41
C ILE A 24 -8.93 0.00 22.15
N SER A 25 -9.19 0.04 23.45
CA SER A 25 -9.50 -1.15 24.24
C SER A 25 -10.81 -1.81 23.80
N THR A 26 -11.81 -1.02 23.41
CA THR A 26 -13.11 -1.54 22.96
C THR A 26 -13.01 -2.22 21.60
N TRP A 27 -12.22 -1.66 20.68
CA TRP A 27 -12.01 -2.20 19.34
C TRP A 27 -10.98 -3.32 19.29
N ASN A 28 -10.23 -3.53 20.38
CA ASN A 28 -9.04 -4.39 20.41
C ASN A 28 -8.03 -4.05 19.29
N TYR A 29 -8.05 -2.81 18.78
CA TYR A 29 -7.21 -2.38 17.69
C TYR A 29 -7.10 -0.84 17.65
N PRO A 30 -5.92 -0.26 17.41
CA PRO A 30 -5.73 1.18 17.54
C PRO A 30 -6.55 2.05 16.56
N HIS A 31 -6.83 1.57 15.34
CA HIS A 31 -7.51 2.34 14.29
C HIS A 31 -6.93 3.75 14.09
N LEU A 32 -5.63 3.85 13.77
CA LEU A 32 -4.92 5.14 13.71
C LEU A 32 -5.53 6.14 12.73
N SER A 33 -6.16 5.68 11.64
CA SER A 33 -6.90 6.56 10.72
C SER A 33 -8.11 7.24 11.37
N VAL A 34 -8.78 6.57 12.30
CA VAL A 34 -9.93 7.12 13.05
C VAL A 34 -9.44 8.07 14.14
N LEU A 35 -8.36 7.71 14.84
CA LEU A 35 -7.75 8.56 15.86
C LEU A 35 -7.21 9.88 15.25
N THR A 36 -6.58 9.80 14.08
CA THR A 36 -6.11 10.98 13.34
C THR A 36 -7.27 11.85 12.86
N LEU A 37 -8.37 11.24 12.39
CA LEU A 37 -9.59 11.96 12.03
C LEU A 37 -10.22 12.67 13.24
N ALA A 38 -10.33 11.99 14.39
CA ALA A 38 -10.84 12.57 15.63
C ALA A 38 -9.96 13.74 16.11
N GLY A 39 -8.64 13.56 16.13
CA GLY A 39 -7.69 14.60 16.51
C GLY A 39 -7.75 15.81 15.57
N ALA A 40 -7.79 15.60 14.26
CA ALA A 40 -7.96 16.68 13.29
C ALA A 40 -9.32 17.39 13.46
N GLY A 41 -10.39 16.64 13.69
CA GLY A 41 -11.72 17.19 13.95
C GLY A 41 -11.74 18.11 15.18
N LEU A 42 -11.03 17.73 16.26
CA LEU A 42 -10.86 18.56 17.44
C LEU A 42 -10.03 19.82 17.15
N LEU A 43 -8.91 19.69 16.44
CA LEU A 43 -8.04 20.83 16.11
C LEU A 43 -8.73 21.85 15.18
N ILE A 44 -9.54 21.37 14.24
CA ILE A 44 -10.29 22.20 13.29
C ILE A 44 -11.58 22.74 13.93
N GLY A 45 -12.08 22.09 14.98
CA GLY A 45 -13.41 22.35 15.56
C GLY A 45 -14.57 21.87 14.68
N ASN A 46 -14.29 21.13 13.60
CA ASN A 46 -15.30 20.61 12.69
C ASN A 46 -14.85 19.25 12.10
N LEU A 47 -15.50 18.18 12.56
CA LEU A 47 -15.20 16.81 12.12
C LEU A 47 -15.56 16.56 10.66
N ASP A 48 -16.69 17.10 10.18
CA ASP A 48 -17.14 16.90 8.81
C ASP A 48 -16.18 17.58 7.82
N LEU A 49 -15.56 18.70 8.23
CA LEU A 49 -14.52 19.36 7.45
C LEU A 49 -13.22 18.54 7.47
N ALA A 50 -12.82 18.00 8.62
CA ALA A 50 -11.64 17.13 8.75
C ALA A 50 -11.76 15.86 7.87
N GLU A 51 -12.94 15.26 7.82
CA GLU A 51 -13.24 14.08 6.98
C GLU A 51 -13.04 14.37 5.49
N ARG A 52 -13.27 15.61 5.04
CA ARG A 52 -13.07 16.03 3.64
C ARG A 52 -11.63 16.40 3.33
N ILE A 53 -10.91 17.01 4.28
CA ILE A 53 -9.54 17.51 4.06
C ILE A 53 -8.51 16.38 4.15
N LEU A 54 -8.61 15.50 5.15
CA LEU A 54 -7.60 14.47 5.40
C LEU A 54 -7.37 13.54 4.20
N PRO A 55 -8.40 13.02 3.50
CA PRO A 55 -8.18 12.18 2.33
C PRO A 55 -7.40 12.91 1.23
N VAL A 56 -7.65 14.21 1.02
CA VAL A 56 -6.91 15.02 0.04
C VAL A 56 -5.44 15.14 0.44
N LEU A 57 -5.14 15.35 1.73
CA LEU A 57 -3.77 15.39 2.23
C LEU A 57 -3.06 14.04 2.09
N TYR A 58 -3.74 12.94 2.42
CA TYR A 58 -3.21 11.58 2.25
C TYR A 58 -2.98 11.26 0.77
N GLY A 59 -3.94 11.61 -0.09
CA GLY A 59 -3.85 11.46 -1.54
C GLY A 59 -2.69 12.25 -2.14
N GLY A 60 -2.56 13.53 -1.78
CA GLY A 60 -1.41 14.35 -2.19
C GLY A 60 -0.08 13.74 -1.74
N THR A 61 -0.03 13.19 -0.52
CA THR A 61 1.15 12.49 0.00
C THR A 61 1.48 11.25 -0.84
N VAL A 62 0.50 10.42 -1.18
CA VAL A 62 0.70 9.24 -2.06
C VAL A 62 1.25 9.66 -3.42
N VAL A 63 0.70 10.72 -4.03
CA VAL A 63 1.14 11.20 -5.35
C VAL A 63 2.58 11.70 -5.31
N ILE A 64 2.95 12.49 -4.29
CA ILE A 64 4.31 13.01 -4.12
C ILE A 64 5.29 11.89 -3.79
N ALA A 65 4.91 10.96 -2.92
CA ALA A 65 5.75 9.82 -2.55
C ALA A 65 5.98 8.91 -3.77
N THR A 66 4.93 8.65 -4.56
CA THR A 66 5.00 7.87 -5.79
C THR A 66 5.90 8.55 -6.83
N PHE A 67 5.76 9.87 -7.03
CA PHE A 67 6.65 10.66 -7.88
C PHE A 67 8.12 10.43 -7.51
N ARG A 68 8.45 10.61 -6.21
CA ARG A 68 9.81 10.45 -5.72
C ARG A 68 10.31 9.02 -5.90
N LEU A 69 9.48 8.03 -5.61
CA LEU A 69 9.87 6.63 -5.72
C LEU A 69 10.06 6.20 -7.18
N VAL A 70 9.22 6.65 -8.10
CA VAL A 70 9.42 6.43 -9.55
C VAL A 70 10.68 7.15 -10.02
N ARG A 71 10.94 8.37 -9.57
CA ARG A 71 12.19 9.09 -9.90
C ARG A 71 13.43 8.33 -9.42
N LEU A 72 13.40 7.72 -8.23
CA LEU A 72 14.49 6.87 -7.73
C LEU A 72 14.63 5.55 -8.51
N THR A 73 13.53 5.09 -9.13
CA THR A 73 13.49 3.85 -9.90
C THR A 73 14.03 4.06 -11.32
N ALA A 74 13.47 5.04 -12.02
CA ALA A 74 13.73 5.36 -13.42
C ALA A 74 14.92 6.29 -13.63
N GLY A 75 15.20 7.18 -12.67
CA GLY A 75 16.17 8.28 -12.82
C GLY A 75 15.65 9.46 -13.65
N ASN A 76 14.42 9.41 -14.18
CA ASN A 76 13.85 10.42 -15.07
C ASN A 76 12.69 11.20 -14.42
N VAL A 77 12.79 12.53 -14.41
CA VAL A 77 11.76 13.42 -13.84
C VAL A 77 10.46 13.41 -14.64
N HIS A 78 10.52 13.25 -15.96
CA HIS A 78 9.34 13.23 -16.82
C HIS A 78 8.51 11.96 -16.60
N VAL A 79 9.17 10.82 -16.41
CA VAL A 79 8.50 9.54 -16.11
C VAL A 79 7.86 9.58 -14.75
N ALA A 80 8.55 10.16 -13.76
CA ALA A 80 7.95 10.44 -12.46
C ALA A 80 6.72 11.37 -12.57
N GLY A 81 6.80 12.44 -13.38
CA GLY A 81 5.67 13.34 -13.62
C GLY A 81 4.47 12.64 -14.26
N ILE A 82 4.70 11.84 -15.31
CA ILE A 82 3.67 11.02 -15.97
C ILE A 82 3.05 10.06 -14.96
N SER A 83 3.86 9.42 -14.09
CA SER A 83 3.35 8.49 -13.08
C SER A 83 2.40 9.16 -12.08
N SER A 84 2.66 10.41 -11.71
CA SER A 84 1.78 11.18 -10.83
C SER A 84 0.45 11.50 -11.50
N ILE A 85 0.49 11.94 -12.76
CA ILE A 85 -0.72 12.23 -13.53
C ILE A 85 -1.57 10.97 -13.68
N LEU A 86 -0.96 9.86 -14.11
CA LEU A 86 -1.66 8.58 -14.26
C LEU A 86 -2.19 8.03 -12.94
N THR A 87 -1.46 8.24 -11.83
CA THR A 87 -1.95 7.86 -10.49
C THR A 87 -3.23 8.63 -10.16
N VAL A 88 -3.25 9.96 -10.30
CA VAL A 88 -4.43 10.78 -9.95
C VAL A 88 -5.66 10.45 -10.79
N VAL A 89 -5.46 10.17 -12.09
CA VAL A 89 -6.56 9.84 -13.02
C VAL A 89 -7.01 8.38 -12.89
N SER A 90 -6.22 7.51 -12.25
CA SER A 90 -6.58 6.11 -12.09
C SER A 90 -7.82 5.94 -11.22
N LEU A 91 -8.73 5.06 -11.65
CA LEU A 91 -9.95 4.74 -10.88
C LEU A 91 -9.62 4.17 -9.49
N ASN A 92 -8.49 3.48 -9.34
CA ASN A 92 -8.00 2.97 -8.05
C ASN A 92 -7.77 4.10 -7.06
N PHE A 93 -7.01 5.11 -7.48
CA PHE A 93 -6.71 6.24 -6.63
C PHE A 93 -7.96 7.04 -6.30
N VAL A 94 -8.83 7.29 -7.28
CA VAL A 94 -10.11 7.97 -7.06
C VAL A 94 -10.98 7.20 -6.07
N ARG A 95 -11.04 5.87 -6.18
CA ARG A 95 -11.79 5.03 -5.25
C ARG A 95 -11.19 5.03 -3.84
N LEU A 96 -9.86 4.97 -3.73
CA LEU A 96 -9.15 5.08 -2.45
C LEU A 96 -9.42 6.42 -1.77
N LEU A 97 -9.38 7.51 -2.55
CA LEU A 97 -9.63 8.87 -2.11
C LEU A 97 -11.07 9.11 -1.65
N ALA A 98 -12.03 8.47 -2.31
CA ALA A 98 -13.45 8.71 -2.08
C ALA A 98 -14.05 7.91 -0.91
N ASP A 99 -13.47 6.76 -0.56
CA ASP A 99 -14.11 5.81 0.36
C ASP A 99 -13.13 5.09 1.31
N LEU A 100 -11.91 4.79 0.87
CA LEU A 100 -10.98 3.92 1.60
C LEU A 100 -9.83 4.70 2.23
N ASN A 101 -10.18 5.68 3.08
CA ASN A 101 -9.25 6.63 3.68
C ASN A 101 -8.15 5.95 4.52
N ARG A 102 -8.48 4.81 5.15
CA ARG A 102 -7.53 4.00 5.93
C ARG A 102 -6.47 3.33 5.02
N ASN A 103 -6.90 2.77 3.90
CA ASN A 103 -6.02 2.20 2.87
C ASN A 103 -5.14 3.27 2.26
N LEU A 104 -5.71 4.46 2.00
CA LEU A 104 -4.96 5.57 1.43
C LEU A 104 -3.85 6.04 2.37
N LEU A 105 -4.14 6.19 3.67
CA LEU A 105 -3.13 6.56 4.67
C LEU A 105 -2.05 5.47 4.81
N ALA A 106 -2.45 4.20 4.89
CA ALA A 106 -1.49 3.09 4.98
C ALA A 106 -0.58 3.04 3.75
N LEU A 107 -1.14 3.21 2.54
CA LEU A 107 -0.38 3.28 1.30
C LEU A 107 0.59 4.46 1.28
N ALA A 108 0.17 5.64 1.77
CA ALA A 108 1.04 6.82 1.88
C ALA A 108 2.26 6.52 2.75
N LEU A 109 2.03 5.93 3.94
CA LEU A 109 3.09 5.56 4.87
C LEU A 109 4.03 4.50 4.29
N ILE A 110 3.48 3.50 3.58
CA ILE A 110 4.26 2.46 2.90
C ILE A 110 5.19 3.07 1.86
N VAL A 111 4.65 3.83 0.89
CA VAL A 111 5.42 4.37 -0.23
C VAL A 111 6.49 5.36 0.26
N LEU A 112 6.19 6.15 1.31
CA LEU A 112 7.17 7.02 1.96
C LEU A 112 8.32 6.25 2.63
N TYR A 113 8.05 5.04 3.13
CA TYR A 113 9.02 4.24 3.87
C TYR A 113 10.01 3.48 2.97
N VAL A 114 9.59 3.10 1.75
CA VAL A 114 10.41 2.28 0.84
C VAL A 114 11.84 2.80 0.65
N PRO A 115 12.10 4.11 0.41
CA PRO A 115 13.46 4.63 0.29
C PRO A 115 14.32 4.40 1.54
N PHE A 116 13.74 4.52 2.74
CA PHE A 116 14.45 4.27 4.00
C PHE A 116 14.79 2.79 4.15
N PHE A 117 13.83 1.91 3.86
CA PHE A 117 14.07 0.46 3.83
C PHE A 117 15.22 0.10 2.89
N VAL A 118 15.18 0.56 1.63
CA VAL A 118 16.22 0.26 0.64
C VAL A 118 17.60 0.75 1.10
N LYS A 119 17.66 1.94 1.72
CA LYS A 119 18.90 2.52 2.25
C LYS A 119 19.43 1.79 3.49
N TRP A 120 18.57 1.30 4.36
CA TRP A 120 18.97 0.75 5.67
C TRP A 120 19.07 -0.77 5.71
N LYS A 121 18.69 -1.46 4.62
CA LYS A 121 18.57 -2.93 4.59
C LYS A 121 19.77 -3.71 5.17
N THR A 122 21.01 -3.32 4.86
CA THR A 122 22.26 -4.02 5.26
C THR A 122 22.94 -3.45 6.49
N GLY A 123 22.52 -2.27 6.95
CA GLY A 123 23.27 -1.48 7.94
C GLY A 123 22.35 -0.84 8.95
N ILE A 124 21.37 -1.60 9.44
CA ILE A 124 20.44 -1.12 10.44
C ILE A 124 21.15 -1.06 11.80
N ASN A 125 21.18 0.13 12.40
CA ASN A 125 21.69 0.37 13.74
C ASN A 125 20.49 0.53 14.71
N PRO A 126 20.70 0.59 16.03
CA PRO A 126 19.59 0.67 16.99
C PRO A 126 18.64 1.83 16.73
N THR A 127 19.16 3.03 16.41
CA THR A 127 18.34 4.20 16.10
C THR A 127 17.46 3.98 14.87
N ARG A 128 18.04 3.45 13.78
CA ARG A 128 17.28 3.11 12.56
C ARG A 128 16.26 2.02 12.83
N ALA A 129 16.59 1.03 13.66
CA ALA A 129 15.68 -0.03 14.05
C ALA A 129 14.47 0.51 14.82
N VAL A 130 14.67 1.46 15.76
CA VAL A 130 13.58 2.13 16.47
C VAL A 130 12.72 2.95 15.52
N VAL A 131 13.32 3.73 14.62
CA VAL A 131 12.59 4.50 13.61
C VAL A 131 11.79 3.57 12.68
N SER A 132 12.41 2.49 12.22
CA SER A 132 11.77 1.45 11.40
C SER A 132 10.59 0.81 12.14
N LEU A 133 10.78 0.41 13.40
CA LEU A 133 9.73 -0.19 14.21
C LEU A 133 8.56 0.77 14.41
N ALA A 134 8.84 2.03 14.76
CA ALA A 134 7.81 3.05 14.91
C ALA A 134 7.03 3.26 13.61
N TRP A 135 7.72 3.35 12.46
CA TRP A 135 7.06 3.53 11.17
C TRP A 135 6.22 2.32 10.76
N LEU A 136 6.76 1.11 10.95
CA LEU A 136 6.04 -0.14 10.68
C LEU A 136 4.80 -0.26 11.59
N SER A 137 4.90 0.15 12.85
CA SER A 137 3.75 0.26 13.76
C SER A 137 2.70 1.24 13.24
N LEU A 138 3.09 2.42 12.72
CA LEU A 138 2.12 3.35 12.12
C LEU A 138 1.35 2.71 10.96
N VAL A 139 2.02 1.95 10.10
CA VAL A 139 1.35 1.23 9.00
C VAL A 139 0.44 0.14 9.56
N ALA A 140 0.94 -0.69 10.47
CA ALA A 140 0.22 -1.80 11.08
C ALA A 140 -1.04 -1.36 11.83
N TYR A 141 -0.97 -0.26 12.58
CA TYR A 141 -2.07 0.28 13.39
C TYR A 141 -3.03 1.15 12.57
N THR A 142 -2.61 1.59 11.38
CA THR A 142 -3.51 2.16 10.40
C THR A 142 -4.31 1.04 9.74
N GLN A 143 -3.64 0.07 9.13
CA GLN A 143 -4.30 -1.02 8.43
C GLN A 143 -3.49 -2.32 8.38
N VAL A 144 -4.03 -3.36 9.03
CA VAL A 144 -3.43 -4.69 9.09
C VAL A 144 -3.26 -5.32 7.71
N GLU A 145 -4.26 -5.26 6.83
CA GLU A 145 -4.18 -5.98 5.55
C GLU A 145 -3.08 -5.40 4.65
N SER A 146 -3.02 -4.07 4.54
CA SER A 146 -1.94 -3.39 3.81
C SER A 146 -0.57 -3.63 4.43
N TYR A 147 -0.49 -3.69 5.77
CA TYR A 147 0.74 -4.00 6.48
C TYR A 147 1.23 -5.44 6.24
N VAL A 148 0.34 -6.43 6.22
CA VAL A 148 0.68 -7.83 5.94
C VAL A 148 1.20 -7.97 4.50
N LEU A 149 0.52 -7.35 3.52
CA LEU A 149 1.00 -7.33 2.13
C LEU A 149 2.37 -6.67 2.00
N PHE A 150 2.59 -5.58 2.74
CA PHE A 150 3.87 -4.88 2.76
C PHE A 150 4.98 -5.71 3.41
N SER A 151 4.68 -6.37 4.52
CA SER A 151 5.61 -7.26 5.22
C SER A 151 6.02 -8.43 4.33
N LEU A 152 5.06 -9.07 3.65
CA LEU A 152 5.34 -10.14 2.68
C LEU A 152 6.22 -9.63 1.53
N THR A 153 5.92 -8.43 1.02
CA THR A 153 6.73 -7.79 -0.03
C THR A 153 8.17 -7.59 0.42
N ILE A 154 8.39 -7.06 1.63
CA ILE A 154 9.73 -6.89 2.19
C ILE A 154 10.42 -8.26 2.37
N ILE A 155 9.76 -9.27 2.93
CA ILE A 155 10.35 -10.60 3.12
C ILE A 155 10.84 -11.16 1.78
N ILE A 156 10.02 -11.13 0.73
CA ILE A 156 10.40 -11.60 -0.62
C ILE A 156 11.58 -10.79 -1.19
N LEU A 157 11.62 -9.47 -0.96
CA LEU A 157 12.75 -8.61 -1.35
C LEU A 157 14.05 -8.99 -0.62
N LEU A 158 13.95 -9.40 0.64
CA LEU A 158 15.10 -9.74 1.47
C LEU A 158 15.64 -11.14 1.16
N MET A 159 14.77 -12.11 0.84
CA MET A 159 15.14 -13.51 0.56
C MET A 159 16.27 -13.64 -0.46
N ARG A 160 16.34 -12.73 -1.43
CA ARG A 160 17.33 -12.77 -2.49
C ARG A 160 18.59 -11.97 -2.23
N SER A 161 18.53 -10.99 -1.34
CA SER A 161 19.48 -9.86 -1.34
C SER A 161 20.31 -9.72 -0.06
N MET A 162 20.17 -10.62 0.91
CA MET A 162 20.66 -10.39 2.28
C MET A 162 21.39 -11.58 2.90
N GLN A 163 22.39 -11.26 3.72
CA GLN A 163 22.96 -12.18 4.70
C GLN A 163 21.90 -12.54 5.76
N LEU A 164 21.98 -13.75 6.30
CA LEU A 164 21.02 -14.30 7.27
C LEU A 164 20.74 -13.34 8.44
N ARG A 165 21.78 -12.67 8.98
CA ARG A 165 21.63 -11.71 10.08
C ARG A 165 20.72 -10.54 9.73
N SER A 166 20.89 -9.94 8.55
CA SER A 166 20.05 -8.81 8.12
C SER A 166 18.62 -9.28 7.86
N PHE A 167 18.45 -10.45 7.22
CA PHE A 167 17.14 -11.07 7.03
C PHE A 167 16.40 -11.25 8.35
N LEU A 168 17.02 -11.89 9.34
CA LEU A 168 16.42 -12.11 10.66
C LEU A 168 16.09 -10.79 11.38
N THR A 169 16.97 -9.79 11.30
CA THR A 169 16.73 -8.48 11.93
C THR A 169 15.47 -7.81 11.35
N TRP A 170 15.32 -7.82 10.03
CA TRP A 170 14.15 -7.26 9.38
C TRP A 170 12.88 -8.08 9.64
N THR A 171 12.96 -9.41 9.66
CA THR A 171 11.83 -10.27 10.03
C THR A 171 11.35 -9.97 11.45
N LEU A 172 12.26 -9.77 12.40
CA LEU A 172 11.92 -9.36 13.77
C LEU A 172 11.28 -7.96 13.81
N LEU A 173 11.79 -7.00 13.03
CA LEU A 173 11.19 -5.67 12.96
C LEU A 173 9.79 -5.67 12.35
N LEU A 174 9.54 -6.52 11.35
CA LEU A 174 8.21 -6.71 10.76
C LEU A 174 7.26 -7.43 11.72
N ALA A 175 7.76 -8.34 12.55
CA ALA A 175 6.97 -8.97 13.60
C ALA A 175 6.68 -8.00 14.77
N GLY A 176 7.56 -7.01 15.00
CA GLY A 176 7.53 -6.07 16.11
C GLY A 176 6.15 -5.45 16.39
N PRO A 177 5.46 -4.82 15.42
CA PRO A 177 4.15 -4.22 15.65
C PRO A 177 3.09 -5.21 16.17
N PHE A 178 3.12 -6.47 15.73
CA PHE A 178 2.23 -7.51 16.23
C PHE A 178 2.63 -7.98 17.64
N LEU A 179 3.93 -8.06 17.92
CA LEU A 179 4.44 -8.45 19.24
C LEU A 179 4.13 -7.39 20.31
N LEU A 180 4.20 -6.10 19.95
CA LEU A 180 3.92 -5.00 20.87
C LEU A 180 2.45 -4.94 21.28
N GLU A 181 1.53 -5.32 20.40
CA GLU A 181 0.08 -5.25 20.64
C GLU A 181 -0.57 -6.64 20.78
N LEU A 182 0.23 -7.68 21.06
CA LEU A 182 -0.23 -9.07 21.11
C LEU A 182 -1.51 -9.27 21.96
N PRO A 183 -1.67 -8.62 23.13
CA PRO A 183 -2.90 -8.72 23.91
C PRO A 183 -4.16 -8.17 23.21
N LEU A 184 -4.04 -7.06 22.47
CA LEU A 184 -5.15 -6.49 21.70
C LEU A 184 -5.37 -7.30 20.41
N PHE A 185 -4.28 -7.66 19.74
CA PHE A 185 -4.29 -8.23 18.41
C PHE A 185 -4.86 -9.66 18.36
N VAL A 186 -4.65 -10.48 19.39
CA VAL A 186 -5.22 -11.84 19.45
C VAL A 186 -6.74 -11.80 19.38
N ASN A 187 -7.38 -10.95 20.18
CA ASN A 187 -8.83 -10.82 20.18
C ASN A 187 -9.33 -10.26 18.85
N PHE A 188 -8.65 -9.25 18.30
CA PHE A 188 -8.98 -8.69 17.00
C PHE A 188 -8.90 -9.75 15.87
N VAL A 189 -7.86 -10.57 15.82
CA VAL A 189 -7.71 -11.60 14.78
C VAL A 189 -8.77 -12.70 14.91
N LEU A 190 -9.09 -13.10 16.14
CA LEU A 190 -10.15 -14.08 16.40
C LEU A 190 -11.51 -13.55 15.94
N ASP A 191 -11.86 -12.32 16.31
CA ASP A 191 -13.10 -11.65 15.88
C ASP A 191 -13.13 -11.43 14.36
N TYR A 192 -12.00 -11.04 13.76
CA TYR A 192 -11.87 -10.84 12.31
C TYR A 192 -12.10 -12.16 11.56
N GLY A 193 -11.53 -13.27 12.05
CA GLY A 193 -11.72 -14.60 11.48
C GLY A 193 -13.17 -15.10 11.59
N GLN A 194 -13.83 -14.83 12.72
CA GLN A 194 -15.25 -15.16 12.91
C GLN A 194 -16.17 -14.30 12.03
N THR A 195 -15.88 -13.02 11.87
CA THR A 195 -16.66 -12.14 10.99
C THR A 195 -16.52 -12.55 9.53
N ALA A 196 -15.32 -12.96 9.12
CA ALA A 196 -15.07 -13.50 7.79
C ALA A 196 -15.87 -14.78 7.52
N SER A 197 -15.98 -15.70 8.49
CA SER A 197 -16.73 -16.95 8.27
C SER A 197 -18.26 -16.74 8.13
N LEU A 198 -18.78 -15.63 8.65
CA LEU A 198 -20.20 -15.26 8.62
C LEU A 198 -20.61 -14.41 7.40
N THR A 199 -19.66 -13.95 6.59
CA THR A 199 -19.94 -13.02 5.48
C THR A 199 -20.52 -13.78 4.27
N PRO A 200 -21.59 -13.28 3.61
CA PRO A 200 -22.23 -13.96 2.49
C PRO A 200 -21.28 -14.22 1.31
N LYS A 201 -21.31 -15.43 0.73
CA LYS A 201 -20.50 -15.78 -0.47
C LYS A 201 -20.74 -14.90 -1.70
N THR A 202 -21.85 -14.17 -1.76
CA THR A 202 -22.11 -13.19 -2.83
C THR A 202 -21.16 -11.98 -2.74
N ALA A 203 -20.66 -11.66 -1.55
CA ALA A 203 -19.71 -10.57 -1.31
C ALA A 203 -18.25 -10.90 -1.74
N THR A 204 -17.98 -12.14 -2.16
CA THR A 204 -16.64 -12.59 -2.63
C THR A 204 -16.57 -12.76 -4.15
N THR A 205 -17.62 -12.38 -4.88
CA THR A 205 -17.65 -12.45 -6.35
C THR A 205 -16.96 -11.24 -6.97
N LEU A 206 -15.98 -11.47 -7.85
CA LEU A 206 -15.31 -10.40 -8.58
C LEU A 206 -16.08 -10.07 -9.85
N ASN A 207 -16.67 -8.87 -9.91
CA ASN A 207 -17.28 -8.37 -11.14
C ASN A 207 -16.18 -8.11 -12.19
N GLY A 208 -16.26 -8.76 -13.35
CA GLY A 208 -15.25 -8.63 -14.41
C GLY A 208 -15.03 -7.21 -14.91
N PHE A 209 -16.08 -6.38 -14.97
CA PHE A 209 -15.95 -4.97 -15.33
C PHE A 209 -15.26 -4.17 -14.22
N ALA A 210 -15.58 -4.45 -12.95
CA ALA A 210 -14.89 -3.84 -11.82
C ALA A 210 -13.40 -4.22 -11.82
N ALA A 211 -13.07 -5.49 -12.06
CA ALA A 211 -11.70 -5.96 -12.18
C ALA A 211 -10.95 -5.26 -13.32
N PHE A 212 -11.57 -5.14 -14.49
CA PHE A 212 -11.03 -4.40 -15.63
C PHE A 212 -10.77 -2.93 -15.26
N ALA A 213 -11.78 -2.24 -14.74
CA ALA A 213 -11.69 -0.83 -14.38
C ALA A 213 -10.60 -0.57 -13.32
N PHE A 214 -10.52 -1.41 -12.29
CA PHE A 214 -9.59 -1.27 -11.17
C PHE A 214 -8.19 -1.88 -11.41
N LEU A 215 -7.95 -2.56 -12.52
CA LEU A 215 -6.59 -2.92 -12.94
C LEU A 215 -5.98 -1.88 -13.89
N GLY A 216 -6.69 -0.78 -14.14
CA GLY A 216 -6.27 0.31 -15.01
C GLY A 216 -7.04 0.39 -16.34
N GLY A 217 -8.06 -0.44 -16.54
CA GLY A 217 -8.87 -0.46 -17.76
C GLY A 217 -8.00 -0.69 -18.99
N PHE A 218 -7.99 0.29 -19.90
CA PHE A 218 -7.13 0.23 -21.10
C PHE A 218 -5.63 0.28 -20.80
N LEU A 219 -5.22 0.64 -19.58
CA LEU A 219 -3.81 0.63 -19.15
C LEU A 219 -3.33 -0.76 -18.69
N ILE A 220 -4.19 -1.79 -18.62
CA ILE A 220 -3.80 -3.14 -18.18
C ILE A 220 -2.56 -3.68 -18.91
N PRO A 221 -2.43 -3.57 -20.26
CA PRO A 221 -1.22 -4.01 -20.94
C PRO A 221 0.04 -3.29 -20.44
N ALA A 222 -0.04 -1.97 -20.21
CA ALA A 222 1.06 -1.19 -19.68
C ALA A 222 1.39 -1.59 -18.23
N VAL A 223 0.38 -1.84 -17.40
CA VAL A 223 0.57 -2.34 -16.02
C VAL A 223 1.29 -3.69 -16.03
N ALA A 224 0.82 -4.64 -16.86
CA ALA A 224 1.42 -5.97 -16.96
C ALA A 224 2.88 -5.90 -17.43
N VAL A 225 3.16 -5.08 -18.44
CA VAL A 225 4.54 -4.82 -18.90
C VAL A 225 5.37 -4.17 -17.79
N GLY A 226 4.82 -3.20 -17.06
CA GLY A 226 5.48 -2.54 -15.94
C GLY A 226 5.88 -3.50 -14.83
N VAL A 227 4.99 -4.43 -14.46
CA VAL A 227 5.28 -5.51 -13.50
C VAL A 227 6.38 -6.42 -14.04
N ALA A 228 6.26 -6.89 -15.28
CA ALA A 228 7.23 -7.80 -15.88
C ALA A 228 8.63 -7.17 -15.95
N ILE A 229 8.72 -5.90 -16.33
CA ILE A 229 9.99 -5.15 -16.39
C ILE A 229 10.56 -4.95 -15.00
N SER A 230 9.72 -4.59 -14.03
CA SER A 230 10.13 -4.40 -12.64
C SER A 230 10.71 -5.68 -12.04
N LEU A 231 10.03 -6.82 -12.23
CA LEU A 231 10.55 -8.13 -11.83
C LEU A 231 11.82 -8.50 -12.59
N LYS A 232 11.89 -8.26 -13.91
CA LYS A 232 13.07 -8.54 -14.72
C LYS A 232 14.29 -7.72 -14.25
N GLN A 233 14.11 -6.43 -13.97
CA GLN A 233 15.19 -5.56 -13.49
C GLN A 233 15.63 -5.93 -12.08
N TYR A 234 14.67 -6.31 -11.22
CA TYR A 234 14.99 -6.89 -9.93
C TYR A 234 15.83 -8.16 -10.11
N VAL A 235 15.34 -9.16 -10.85
CA VAL A 235 16.02 -10.43 -11.13
C VAL A 235 17.39 -10.24 -11.79
N LYS A 236 17.57 -9.28 -12.70
CA LYS A 236 18.86 -9.11 -13.37
C LYS A 236 19.87 -8.26 -12.58
N ARG A 237 19.42 -7.18 -11.94
CA ARG A 237 20.32 -6.15 -11.35
C ARG A 237 20.26 -6.08 -9.83
N GLY A 238 19.35 -6.79 -9.18
CA GLY A 238 19.13 -6.70 -7.74
C GLY A 238 18.60 -5.34 -7.29
N ASN A 239 18.05 -4.53 -8.20
CA ASN A 239 17.53 -3.20 -7.86
C ASN A 239 16.22 -3.32 -7.08
N LEU A 240 16.26 -2.93 -5.81
CA LEU A 240 15.14 -3.08 -4.89
C LEU A 240 14.00 -2.09 -5.13
N PHE A 241 14.24 -0.97 -5.80
CA PHE A 241 13.16 -0.06 -6.18
C PHE A 241 12.29 -0.69 -7.27
N PHE A 242 12.91 -1.27 -8.30
CA PHE A 242 12.20 -2.11 -9.27
C PHE A 242 11.60 -3.36 -8.59
N GLY A 243 12.33 -3.97 -7.67
CA GLY A 243 11.82 -5.10 -6.88
C GLY A 243 10.54 -4.76 -6.14
N PHE A 244 10.47 -3.60 -5.48
CA PHE A 244 9.28 -3.15 -4.76
C PHE A 244 8.08 -3.06 -5.70
N TRP A 245 8.18 -2.35 -6.83
CA TRP A 245 7.06 -2.24 -7.76
C TRP A 245 6.59 -3.58 -8.31
N GLY A 246 7.52 -4.47 -8.67
CA GLY A 246 7.18 -5.79 -9.19
C GLY A 246 6.52 -6.68 -8.12
N ILE A 247 7.19 -6.85 -6.98
CA ILE A 247 6.77 -7.77 -5.91
C ILE A 247 5.50 -7.26 -5.22
N TRP A 248 5.42 -5.97 -4.86
CA TRP A 248 4.21 -5.39 -4.26
C TRP A 248 2.98 -5.66 -5.13
N SER A 249 3.11 -5.42 -6.44
CA SER A 249 2.01 -5.62 -7.37
C SER A 249 1.65 -7.10 -7.53
N SER A 250 2.64 -7.99 -7.61
CA SER A 250 2.39 -9.44 -7.64
C SER A 250 1.71 -9.94 -6.36
N VAL A 251 2.11 -9.43 -5.19
CA VAL A 251 1.53 -9.76 -3.89
C VAL A 251 0.10 -9.24 -3.78
N ALA A 252 -0.14 -7.98 -4.17
CA ALA A 252 -1.49 -7.41 -4.21
C ALA A 252 -2.41 -8.20 -5.14
N LEU A 253 -1.96 -8.55 -6.36
CA LEU A 253 -2.72 -9.36 -7.31
C LEU A 253 -2.98 -10.78 -6.77
N ALA A 254 -1.98 -11.44 -6.19
CA ALA A 254 -2.14 -12.77 -5.61
C ALA A 254 -3.13 -12.76 -4.44
N SER A 255 -3.20 -11.67 -3.67
CA SER A 255 -4.12 -11.55 -2.54
C SER A 255 -5.60 -11.54 -2.95
N VAL A 256 -5.92 -11.25 -4.23
CA VAL A 256 -7.27 -11.38 -4.80
C VAL A 256 -7.74 -12.83 -4.83
N LEU A 257 -6.81 -13.79 -4.92
CA LEU A 257 -7.13 -15.22 -4.93
C LEU A 257 -7.64 -15.73 -3.58
N LEU A 258 -7.28 -15.06 -2.47
CA LEU A 258 -7.70 -15.45 -1.13
C LEU A 258 -9.22 -15.32 -0.92
N PRO A 259 -9.87 -14.20 -1.28
CA PRO A 259 -11.33 -14.12 -1.24
C PRO A 259 -12.01 -14.93 -2.33
N LEU A 260 -11.42 -15.05 -3.53
CA LEU A 260 -11.98 -15.89 -4.59
C LEU A 260 -11.99 -17.39 -4.24
N SER A 261 -11.01 -17.85 -3.45
CA SER A 261 -10.96 -19.23 -2.95
C SER A 261 -11.90 -19.46 -1.76
N GLY A 262 -12.57 -18.43 -1.25
CA GLY A 262 -13.45 -18.52 -0.08
C GLY A 262 -12.72 -18.66 1.25
N ILE A 263 -11.39 -18.46 1.27
CA ILE A 263 -10.57 -18.52 2.49
C ILE A 263 -10.76 -17.25 3.33
N LEU A 264 -10.93 -16.10 2.67
CA LEU A 264 -11.18 -14.81 3.33
C LEU A 264 -12.46 -14.18 2.79
N ALA A 265 -13.28 -13.59 3.66
CA ALA A 265 -14.54 -13.01 3.21
C ALA A 265 -14.49 -11.48 3.22
N PHE A 266 -13.78 -10.94 2.25
CA PHE A 266 -13.83 -9.52 1.89
C PHE A 266 -13.91 -9.35 0.38
N PRO A 267 -14.40 -8.20 -0.12
CA PRO A 267 -14.54 -7.99 -1.55
C PRO A 267 -13.17 -8.02 -2.27
N PRO A 268 -12.96 -8.91 -3.27
CA PRO A 268 -11.67 -9.11 -3.93
C PRO A 268 -11.10 -7.84 -4.56
N GLU A 269 -11.95 -6.93 -5.03
CA GLU A 269 -11.58 -5.63 -5.58
C GLU A 269 -10.78 -4.75 -4.62
N ARG A 270 -10.89 -4.94 -3.29
CA ARG A 270 -10.12 -4.15 -2.31
C ARG A 270 -8.62 -4.29 -2.46
N ALA A 271 -8.16 -5.48 -2.87
CA ALA A 271 -6.75 -5.73 -3.15
C ALA A 271 -6.29 -5.07 -4.46
N LEU A 272 -7.18 -4.95 -5.45
CA LEU A 272 -6.88 -4.31 -6.74
C LEU A 272 -6.57 -2.82 -6.59
N TYR A 273 -7.23 -2.15 -5.65
CA TYR A 273 -7.00 -0.71 -5.38
C TYR A 273 -5.56 -0.41 -4.95
N LEU A 274 -4.86 -1.39 -4.38
CA LEU A 274 -3.48 -1.23 -3.90
C LEU A 274 -2.45 -1.36 -5.03
N VAL A 275 -2.85 -1.78 -6.24
CA VAL A 275 -1.96 -1.88 -7.39
C VAL A 275 -1.59 -0.46 -7.85
N PRO A 276 -0.30 -0.11 -7.93
CA PRO A 276 0.15 1.23 -8.28
C PRO A 276 0.15 1.43 -9.80
N VAL A 277 -1.07 1.42 -10.38
CA VAL A 277 -1.32 1.47 -11.84
C VAL A 277 -0.52 2.59 -12.51
N GLY A 278 -0.59 3.82 -12.00
CA GLY A 278 0.10 4.97 -12.59
C GLY A 278 1.62 4.83 -12.63
N ALA A 279 2.23 4.28 -11.58
CA ALA A 279 3.67 4.03 -11.52
C ALA A 279 4.10 2.95 -12.51
N LEU A 280 3.38 1.81 -12.54
CA LEU A 280 3.70 0.69 -13.42
C LEU A 280 3.54 1.06 -14.90
N SER A 281 2.46 1.75 -15.24
CA SER A 281 2.24 2.23 -16.61
C SER A 281 3.33 3.19 -17.08
N ALA A 282 3.77 4.13 -16.22
CA ALA A 282 4.83 5.06 -16.58
C ALA A 282 6.18 4.35 -16.78
N LEU A 283 6.53 3.40 -15.91
CA LEU A 283 7.76 2.61 -16.03
C LEU A 283 7.76 1.72 -17.28
N ALA A 284 6.59 1.21 -17.69
CA ALA A 284 6.44 0.45 -18.91
C ALA A 284 6.74 1.30 -20.16
N VAL A 285 6.16 2.50 -20.24
CA VAL A 285 6.33 3.41 -21.38
C VAL A 285 7.79 3.78 -21.57
N GLU A 286 8.48 4.21 -20.51
CA GLU A 286 9.90 4.59 -20.60
C GLU A 286 10.75 3.45 -21.16
N THR A 287 10.57 2.24 -20.62
CA THR A 287 11.41 1.11 -20.97
C THR A 287 11.14 0.63 -22.40
N ILE A 288 9.89 0.70 -22.88
CA ILE A 288 9.54 0.42 -24.28
C ILE A 288 10.19 1.47 -25.19
N SER A 289 10.06 2.76 -24.87
CA SER A 289 10.64 3.85 -25.67
C SER A 289 12.16 3.73 -25.80
N VAL A 290 12.87 3.45 -24.70
CA VAL A 290 14.33 3.25 -24.72
C VAL A 290 14.72 2.02 -25.54
N SER A 291 13.95 0.94 -25.45
CA SER A 291 14.21 -0.29 -26.22
C SER A 291 14.02 -0.08 -27.72
N LEU A 292 12.96 0.63 -28.13
CA LEU A 292 12.70 0.95 -29.53
C LEU A 292 13.78 1.85 -30.14
N LEU A 293 14.19 2.90 -29.41
CA LEU A 293 15.28 3.77 -29.85
C LEU A 293 16.61 3.00 -30.00
N GLY A 294 16.92 2.08 -29.09
CA GLY A 294 18.11 1.24 -29.17
C GLY A 294 18.09 0.18 -30.28
N VAL A 295 16.90 -0.22 -30.76
CA VAL A 295 16.74 -1.07 -31.95
C VAL A 295 16.90 -0.23 -33.22
N MET A 296 16.27 0.95 -33.30
CA MET A 296 16.40 1.86 -34.44
C MET A 296 17.84 2.35 -34.63
N ALA A 297 18.57 2.64 -33.55
CA ALA A 297 19.97 3.02 -33.62
C ALA A 297 20.85 1.91 -34.21
N ARG A 298 20.60 0.65 -33.82
CA ARG A 298 21.31 -0.52 -34.39
C ARG A 298 20.98 -0.78 -35.85
N TYR A 299 19.75 -0.47 -36.27
CA TYR A 299 19.32 -0.58 -37.67
C TYR A 299 19.91 0.53 -38.57
N ARG A 300 20.34 1.66 -38.01
CA ARG A 300 20.99 2.75 -38.76
C ARG A 300 22.52 2.62 -38.85
N SER A 301 23.13 1.73 -38.06
CA SER A 301 24.58 1.54 -37.98
C SER A 301 25.09 0.28 -38.67
N GLY A 302 24.20 -0.51 -39.30
CA GLY A 302 24.54 -1.70 -40.10
C GLY A 302 24.04 -1.52 -41.52
#